data_AF-A0A0K8J7A4-F1
#
_entry.id   AF-A0A0K8J7A4-F1
#
_cell.length_a   1.000
_cell.length_b   1.000
_cell.length_c   1.000
_cell.angle_alpha   90.00
_cell.angle_beta   90.00
_cell.angle_gamma   90.00
#
_symmetry.space_group_name_H-M   'P 1'
#
loop_
_entity.id
_entity.type
_entity.pdbx_description
1 polymer ?
#
loop_
_entity_poly.entity_id
_entity_poly.type
_entity_poly.pdbx_seq_one_letter_code
_entity_poly.pdbx_strand_id
1 'polypeptide(L)'
;MKERKIYILFSFIMLLMLTGCNKKNNLISKDFLMQIEETYSISGKGAVATGKILSGYISTNAVVDIVGLRDEAKSAKVGSIRISDKRKDTAKAGDTVSILLNNIEESDVERGQVLAAKGTISAHNTFYADLTFTANDSEDFFKNGKLDALCYFFTTDSTAILYYNYDDIDENGCVPVQAKMVAKLPMKVGTPFMVQVDGEEIAMGKVTAVDVDIDIDTVLEWNLENVNEEDSDEEGPFSFIGKGNVNITLVEVGDRKVNLIKDIREITGLEIKEAKKLVDEAPSLIIENITKEEAALIKEQLESQGATVEITNYDG
;
A
#
# COMPACT_ATOMS: atom_id res chain seq x y z
N MET A 1 -27.26 -31.92 -41.52
CA MET A 1 -25.90 -32.50 -41.73
C MET A 1 -24.73 -31.57 -41.37
N LYS A 2 -24.88 -30.23 -41.33
CA LYS A 2 -23.80 -29.30 -40.95
C LYS A 2 -23.49 -29.30 -39.44
N GLU A 3 -24.50 -29.43 -38.58
CA GLU A 3 -24.31 -29.37 -37.11
C GLU A 3 -23.57 -30.56 -36.51
N ARG A 4 -23.78 -31.78 -37.04
CA ARG A 4 -23.06 -32.98 -36.56
C ARG A 4 -21.56 -32.93 -36.84
N LYS A 5 -21.11 -32.19 -37.86
CA LYS A 5 -19.67 -32.02 -38.15
C LYS A 5 -18.98 -31.10 -37.14
N ILE A 6 -19.69 -30.13 -36.56
CA ILE A 6 -19.16 -29.21 -35.55
C ILE A 6 -18.92 -29.94 -34.23
N TYR A 7 -19.88 -30.76 -33.78
CA TYR A 7 -19.72 -31.56 -32.55
C TYR A 7 -18.62 -32.61 -32.66
N ILE A 8 -18.46 -33.24 -33.83
CA ILE A 8 -17.38 -34.19 -34.06
C ILE A 8 -16.03 -33.46 -34.08
N LEU A 9 -15.94 -32.28 -34.69
CA LEU A 9 -14.70 -31.49 -34.71
C LEU A 9 -14.34 -30.96 -33.30
N PHE A 10 -15.33 -30.51 -32.51
CA PHE A 10 -15.12 -30.08 -31.12
C PHE A 10 -14.72 -31.24 -30.21
N SER A 11 -15.36 -32.41 -30.37
CA SER A 11 -15.02 -33.63 -29.64
C SER A 11 -13.65 -34.17 -30.04
N PHE A 12 -13.27 -34.08 -31.32
CA PHE A 12 -11.96 -34.49 -31.80
C PHE A 12 -10.84 -33.54 -31.35
N ILE A 13 -11.09 -32.23 -31.29
CA ILE A 13 -10.16 -31.26 -30.68
C ILE A 13 -10.01 -31.49 -29.18
N MET A 14 -11.10 -31.83 -28.47
CA MET A 14 -11.07 -32.19 -27.05
C MET A 14 -10.35 -33.52 -26.80
N LEU A 15 -10.47 -34.49 -27.72
CA LEU A 15 -9.77 -35.78 -27.66
C LEU A 15 -8.27 -35.66 -28.03
N LEU A 16 -7.91 -34.79 -28.98
CA LEU A 16 -6.52 -34.40 -29.29
C LEU A 16 -5.85 -33.64 -28.14
N MET A 17 -6.62 -32.91 -27.32
CA MET A 17 -6.12 -32.31 -26.07
C MET A 17 -5.78 -33.35 -24.99
N LEU A 18 -6.35 -34.56 -25.10
CA LEU A 18 -6.20 -35.68 -24.15
C LEU A 18 -5.18 -36.73 -24.61
N THR A 19 -4.80 -36.77 -25.89
CA THR A 19 -3.84 -37.74 -26.43
C THR A 19 -2.61 -37.06 -27.04
N GLY A 20 -1.52 -37.02 -26.26
CA GLY A 20 -0.17 -37.13 -26.82
C GLY A 20 0.42 -35.94 -27.60
N CYS A 21 0.08 -34.70 -27.28
CA CYS A 21 0.95 -33.57 -27.62
C CYS A 21 1.85 -33.25 -26.44
N ASN A 22 3.16 -33.20 -26.68
CA ASN A 22 4.18 -32.68 -25.78
C ASN A 22 3.86 -31.18 -25.53
N LYS A 23 2.89 -30.91 -24.64
CA LYS A 23 2.38 -29.57 -24.35
C LYS A 23 3.54 -28.76 -23.79
N LYS A 24 3.76 -27.56 -24.33
CA LYS A 24 4.58 -26.55 -23.68
C LYS A 24 3.94 -26.31 -22.30
N ASN A 25 4.51 -26.91 -21.26
CA ASN A 25 3.99 -26.86 -19.88
C ASN A 25 4.36 -25.53 -19.22
N ASN A 26 4.06 -24.39 -19.85
CA ASN A 26 4.32 -23.04 -19.34
C ASN A 26 3.07 -22.14 -19.42
N LEU A 27 1.90 -22.78 -19.43
CA LEU A 27 0.60 -22.13 -19.37
C LEU A 27 0.41 -21.39 -18.04
N ILE A 28 -0.14 -20.19 -18.15
CA ILE A 28 -0.56 -19.32 -17.05
C ILE A 28 -1.73 -18.48 -17.57
N SER A 29 -2.76 -18.29 -16.76
CA SER A 29 -3.86 -17.38 -17.12
C SER A 29 -3.51 -15.94 -16.78
N LYS A 30 -4.11 -14.97 -17.49
CA LYS A 30 -3.90 -13.54 -17.24
C LYS A 30 -4.36 -13.08 -15.85
N ASP A 31 -5.27 -13.81 -15.24
CA ASP A 31 -5.80 -13.56 -13.91
C ASP A 31 -5.13 -14.41 -12.83
N PHE A 32 -4.03 -15.11 -13.12
CA PHE A 32 -3.33 -15.89 -12.10
C PHE A 32 -2.86 -14.98 -10.96
N LEU A 33 -3.30 -15.30 -9.73
CA LEU A 33 -2.92 -14.61 -8.51
C LEU A 33 -2.88 -15.63 -7.36
N MET A 34 -1.76 -15.69 -6.66
CA MET A 34 -1.56 -16.52 -5.49
C MET A 34 -0.94 -15.67 -4.38
N GLN A 35 -1.57 -15.70 -3.20
CA GLN A 35 -1.02 -15.06 -2.02
C GLN A 35 0.10 -15.92 -1.42
N ILE A 36 1.17 -15.28 -0.93
CA ILE A 36 2.25 -15.98 -0.24
C ILE A 36 2.00 -15.93 1.26
N GLU A 37 1.82 -17.09 1.86
CA GLU A 37 1.57 -17.29 3.29
C GLU A 37 2.86 -17.65 4.01
N GLU A 38 3.70 -18.50 3.39
CA GLU A 38 4.97 -18.96 3.96
C GLU A 38 6.03 -19.15 2.87
N THR A 39 7.30 -18.99 3.24
CA THR A 39 8.44 -19.23 2.35
C THR A 39 9.49 -20.09 3.05
N TYR A 40 10.21 -20.89 2.26
CA TYR A 40 11.38 -21.63 2.70
C TYR A 40 12.28 -21.95 1.51
N SER A 41 13.58 -22.19 1.73
CA SER A 41 14.49 -22.51 0.64
C SER A 41 14.80 -23.99 0.53
N ILE A 42 15.03 -24.45 -0.70
CA ILE A 42 15.69 -25.74 -0.95
C ILE A 42 17.09 -25.46 -1.47
N SER A 43 18.09 -25.84 -0.68
CA SER A 43 19.51 -25.66 -1.02
C SER A 43 19.81 -26.13 -2.45
N GLY A 44 20.41 -25.23 -3.24
CA GLY A 44 20.77 -25.49 -4.64
C GLY A 44 19.61 -25.55 -5.65
N LYS A 45 18.37 -25.27 -5.24
CA LYS A 45 17.21 -25.25 -6.16
C LYS A 45 16.50 -23.89 -6.21
N GLY A 46 16.42 -23.19 -5.09
CA GLY A 46 15.75 -21.89 -4.96
C GLY A 46 14.71 -21.87 -3.85
N ALA A 47 14.03 -20.73 -3.74
CA ALA A 47 12.97 -20.52 -2.77
C ALA A 47 11.67 -21.23 -3.15
N VAL A 48 10.91 -21.64 -2.14
CA VAL A 48 9.58 -22.21 -2.26
C VAL A 48 8.61 -21.26 -1.59
N ALA A 49 7.63 -20.80 -2.36
CA ALA A 49 6.50 -20.01 -1.85
C ALA A 49 5.28 -20.91 -1.68
N THR A 50 4.64 -20.82 -0.51
CA THR A 50 3.44 -21.59 -0.18
C THR A 50 2.27 -20.64 0.06
N GLY A 51 1.08 -21.06 -0.37
CA GLY A 51 -0.15 -20.30 -0.14
C GLY A 51 -1.28 -20.70 -1.09
N LYS A 52 -2.38 -19.94 -1.03
CA LYS A 52 -3.59 -20.22 -1.81
C LYS A 52 -3.62 -19.48 -3.14
N ILE A 53 -3.99 -20.20 -4.21
CA ILE A 53 -4.30 -19.56 -5.50
C ILE A 53 -5.70 -18.95 -5.40
N LEU A 54 -5.78 -17.62 -5.52
CA LEU A 54 -7.02 -16.85 -5.42
C LEU A 54 -7.78 -16.85 -6.75
N SER A 55 -7.06 -16.73 -7.88
CA SER A 55 -7.66 -16.69 -9.21
C SER A 55 -6.73 -17.32 -10.26
N GLY A 56 -7.34 -17.69 -11.40
CA GLY A 56 -6.61 -18.22 -12.53
C GLY A 56 -6.04 -19.64 -12.37
N TYR A 57 -5.07 -19.96 -13.23
CA TYR A 57 -4.34 -21.21 -13.21
C TYR A 57 -2.88 -21.03 -13.62
N ILE A 58 -2.03 -21.97 -13.22
CA ILE A 58 -0.61 -22.01 -13.54
C ILE A 58 -0.14 -23.42 -13.83
N SER A 59 0.92 -23.55 -14.61
CA SER A 59 1.61 -24.80 -14.89
C SER A 59 3.12 -24.66 -14.71
N THR A 60 3.80 -25.80 -14.62
CA THR A 60 5.20 -25.86 -14.21
C THR A 60 6.11 -24.83 -14.86
N ASN A 61 6.56 -24.87 -16.10
CA ASN A 61 7.58 -23.93 -16.60
C ASN A 61 7.11 -22.47 -16.84
N ALA A 62 5.98 -22.04 -16.27
CA ALA A 62 5.47 -20.68 -16.39
C ALA A 62 6.41 -19.66 -15.73
N VAL A 63 6.27 -18.39 -16.14
CA VAL A 63 6.95 -17.25 -15.52
C VAL A 63 5.92 -16.43 -14.78
N VAL A 64 6.22 -16.08 -13.54
CA VAL A 64 5.39 -15.26 -12.66
C VAL A 64 6.20 -14.05 -12.20
N ASP A 65 5.51 -13.00 -11.79
CA ASP A 65 6.10 -11.91 -11.04
C ASP A 65 5.85 -12.14 -9.54
N ILE A 66 6.88 -11.89 -8.73
CA ILE A 66 6.83 -11.75 -7.29
C ILE A 66 6.63 -10.26 -7.01
N VAL A 67 5.51 -9.88 -6.41
CA VAL A 67 5.07 -8.48 -6.26
C VAL A 67 4.75 -8.16 -4.81
N GLY A 68 5.16 -6.98 -4.34
CA GLY A 68 4.90 -6.47 -2.99
C GLY A 68 6.17 -6.27 -2.17
N LEU A 69 6.11 -5.36 -1.19
CA LEU A 69 7.17 -5.04 -0.21
C LEU A 69 8.46 -4.47 -0.81
N ARG A 70 8.53 -4.32 -2.13
CA ARG A 70 9.64 -3.78 -2.92
C ARG A 70 9.06 -2.94 -4.06
N ASP A 71 9.85 -1.99 -4.55
CA ASP A 71 9.43 -1.10 -5.66
C ASP A 71 9.22 -1.86 -6.98
N GLU A 72 10.12 -2.79 -7.30
CA GLU A 72 10.10 -3.51 -8.55
C GLU A 72 9.72 -4.98 -8.36
N ALA A 73 8.88 -5.48 -9.27
CA ALA A 73 8.54 -6.89 -9.33
C ALA A 73 9.73 -7.73 -9.80
N LYS A 74 9.96 -8.88 -9.15
CA LYS A 74 10.97 -9.85 -9.58
C LYS A 74 10.33 -11.00 -10.33
N SER A 75 10.71 -11.22 -11.59
CA SER A 75 10.20 -12.37 -12.33
C SER A 75 10.90 -13.68 -11.93
N ALA A 76 10.13 -14.74 -11.78
CA ALA A 76 10.61 -16.07 -11.44
C ALA A 76 10.03 -17.14 -12.37
N LYS A 77 10.86 -18.13 -12.73
CA LYS A 77 10.37 -19.31 -13.45
C LYS A 77 9.93 -20.37 -12.46
N VAL A 78 8.69 -20.83 -12.59
CA VAL A 78 8.16 -21.92 -11.77
C VAL A 78 8.90 -23.23 -12.10
N GLY A 79 9.37 -23.91 -11.05
CA GLY A 79 10.10 -25.18 -11.12
C GLY A 79 9.19 -26.38 -10.90
N SER A 80 8.65 -26.51 -9.68
CA SER A 80 7.73 -27.58 -9.33
C SER A 80 6.55 -27.06 -8.53
N ILE A 81 5.37 -27.59 -8.82
CA ILE A 81 4.13 -27.32 -8.08
C ILE A 81 3.80 -28.56 -7.25
N ARG A 82 3.48 -28.38 -5.97
CA ARG A 82 3.00 -29.44 -5.08
C ARG A 82 1.64 -29.07 -4.48
N ILE A 83 0.74 -30.05 -4.43
CA ILE A 83 -0.55 -30.00 -3.71
C ILE A 83 -0.59 -31.22 -2.79
N SER A 84 -0.73 -31.02 -1.48
CA SER A 84 -0.69 -32.10 -0.47
C SER A 84 0.52 -33.03 -0.67
N ASP A 85 1.72 -32.45 -0.79
CA ASP A 85 3.01 -33.10 -1.04
C ASP A 85 3.14 -33.88 -2.36
N LYS A 86 2.11 -33.90 -3.20
CA LYS A 86 2.15 -34.56 -4.51
C LYS A 86 2.55 -33.57 -5.58
N ARG A 87 3.55 -33.93 -6.39
CA ARG A 87 3.93 -33.14 -7.56
C ARG A 87 2.79 -33.09 -8.57
N LYS A 88 2.52 -31.89 -9.08
CA LYS A 88 1.55 -31.64 -10.15
C LYS A 88 2.21 -30.82 -11.25
N ASP A 89 1.68 -30.97 -12.46
CA ASP A 89 2.10 -30.15 -13.59
C ASP A 89 1.35 -28.82 -13.66
N THR A 90 0.18 -28.74 -13.01
CA THR A 90 -0.72 -27.59 -13.01
C THR A 90 -1.41 -27.42 -11.65
N ALA A 91 -1.80 -26.18 -11.34
CA ALA A 91 -2.68 -25.83 -10.23
C ALA A 91 -3.61 -24.68 -10.62
N LYS A 92 -4.69 -24.48 -9.86
CA LYS A 92 -5.74 -23.50 -10.16
C LYS A 92 -6.30 -22.86 -8.89
N ALA A 93 -7.12 -21.82 -9.10
CA ALA A 93 -7.88 -21.16 -8.04
C ALA A 93 -8.54 -22.15 -7.07
N GLY A 94 -8.37 -21.90 -5.78
CA GLY A 94 -8.81 -22.75 -4.68
C GLY A 94 -7.77 -23.75 -4.17
N ASP A 95 -6.74 -24.08 -4.95
CA ASP A 95 -5.65 -24.95 -4.49
C ASP A 95 -4.73 -24.21 -3.51
N THR A 96 -4.39 -24.86 -2.40
CA THR A 96 -3.23 -24.50 -1.57
C THR A 96 -2.01 -25.25 -2.11
N VAL A 97 -0.99 -24.52 -2.52
CA VAL A 97 0.16 -25.03 -3.27
C VAL A 97 1.48 -24.64 -2.63
N SER A 98 2.52 -25.45 -2.84
CA SER A 98 3.91 -25.03 -2.71
C SER A 98 4.55 -24.96 -4.10
N ILE A 99 5.09 -23.80 -4.45
CA ILE A 99 5.70 -23.51 -5.74
C ILE A 99 7.19 -23.25 -5.55
N LEU A 100 8.05 -24.11 -6.11
CA LEU A 100 9.47 -23.84 -6.23
C LEU A 100 9.71 -22.78 -7.30
N LEU A 101 10.42 -21.72 -6.94
CA LEU A 101 10.81 -20.62 -7.80
C LEU A 101 12.30 -20.77 -8.15
N ASN A 102 12.61 -21.04 -9.41
CA ASN A 102 13.98 -21.30 -9.82
C ASN A 102 14.80 -20.01 -9.80
N ASN A 103 16.03 -20.09 -9.30
CA ASN A 103 17.00 -18.97 -9.22
C ASN A 103 16.48 -17.76 -8.41
N ILE A 104 15.60 -18.00 -7.44
CA ILE A 104 15.15 -17.02 -6.46
C ILE A 104 15.77 -17.39 -5.12
N GLU A 105 16.41 -16.42 -4.47
CA GLU A 105 16.98 -16.57 -3.14
C GLU A 105 15.90 -16.42 -2.07
N GLU A 106 16.17 -16.90 -0.85
CA GLU A 106 15.23 -16.76 0.26
C GLU A 106 14.87 -15.30 0.57
N SER A 107 15.86 -14.42 0.47
CA SER A 107 15.75 -12.98 0.72
C SER A 107 14.93 -12.24 -0.34
N ASP A 108 14.61 -12.89 -1.46
CA ASP A 108 13.84 -12.30 -2.56
C ASP A 108 12.34 -12.55 -2.44
N VAL A 109 11.93 -13.49 -1.58
CA VAL A 109 10.54 -13.90 -1.46
C VAL A 109 10.13 -14.08 0.00
N GLU A 110 9.08 -13.38 0.39
CA GLU A 110 8.59 -13.39 1.76
C GLU A 110 7.07 -13.36 1.83
N ARG A 111 6.54 -13.65 3.02
CA ARG A 111 5.11 -13.53 3.32
C ARG A 111 4.67 -12.08 3.09
N GLY A 112 3.48 -11.90 2.51
CA GLY A 112 2.94 -10.58 2.19
C GLY A 112 3.05 -10.21 0.71
N GLN A 113 3.94 -10.88 -0.01
CA GLN A 113 4.00 -10.78 -1.46
C GLN A 113 2.95 -11.68 -2.13
N VAL A 114 2.78 -11.49 -3.43
CA VAL A 114 1.96 -12.34 -4.29
C VAL A 114 2.78 -12.88 -5.45
N LEU A 115 2.40 -14.08 -5.93
CA LEU A 115 2.78 -14.54 -7.26
C LEU A 115 1.66 -14.21 -8.22
N ALA A 116 1.99 -13.52 -9.31
CA ALA A 116 1.02 -13.10 -10.29
C ALA A 116 1.47 -13.35 -11.72
N ALA A 117 0.50 -13.39 -12.65
CA ALA A 117 0.83 -13.28 -14.05
C ALA A 117 1.55 -11.95 -14.33
N LYS A 118 2.55 -11.99 -15.21
CA LYS A 118 3.46 -10.87 -15.43
C LYS A 118 2.74 -9.57 -15.77
N GLY A 119 3.05 -8.50 -15.04
CA GLY A 119 2.50 -7.15 -15.24
C GLY A 119 0.99 -7.02 -15.00
N THR A 120 0.37 -7.95 -14.27
CA THR A 120 -1.07 -7.91 -13.99
C THR A 120 -1.44 -7.31 -12.64
N ILE A 121 -0.44 -7.10 -11.77
CA ILE A 121 -0.52 -6.45 -10.47
C ILE A 121 0.85 -5.83 -10.17
N SER A 122 0.87 -4.70 -9.46
CA SER A 122 2.10 -3.97 -9.07
C SER A 122 2.02 -3.52 -7.62
N ALA A 123 3.13 -3.04 -7.06
CA ALA A 123 3.19 -2.60 -5.67
C ALA A 123 2.94 -1.08 -5.60
N HIS A 124 1.95 -0.68 -4.80
CA HIS A 124 1.53 0.72 -4.66
C HIS A 124 1.32 1.06 -3.19
N ASN A 125 1.40 2.35 -2.87
CA ASN A 125 1.11 2.88 -1.54
C ASN A 125 0.22 4.13 -1.55
N THR A 126 -0.21 4.59 -2.73
CA THR A 126 -1.27 5.61 -2.86
C THR A 126 -2.36 5.07 -3.76
N PHE A 127 -3.61 5.17 -3.35
CA PHE A 127 -4.74 4.65 -4.11
C PHE A 127 -6.07 5.33 -3.73
N TYR A 128 -7.03 5.28 -4.65
CA TYR A 128 -8.44 5.51 -4.33
C TYR A 128 -9.12 4.17 -4.08
N ALA A 129 -10.13 4.16 -3.22
CA ALA A 129 -10.92 2.99 -2.92
C ALA A 129 -12.36 3.35 -2.54
N ASP A 130 -13.24 2.35 -2.61
CA ASP A 130 -14.56 2.41 -2.01
C ASP A 130 -14.52 1.57 -0.72
N LEU A 131 -14.96 2.15 0.41
CA LEU A 131 -15.09 1.45 1.69
C LEU A 131 -16.55 1.15 2.02
N THR A 132 -16.80 -0.04 2.54
CA THR A 132 -18.04 -0.41 3.21
C THR A 132 -17.72 -0.59 4.69
N PHE A 133 -18.21 0.31 5.54
CA PHE A 133 -18.01 0.22 6.98
C PHE A 133 -18.75 -0.98 7.55
N THR A 134 -18.09 -1.71 8.45
CA THR A 134 -18.75 -2.76 9.23
C THR A 134 -19.68 -2.08 10.24
N ALA A 135 -20.85 -2.68 10.50
CA ALA A 135 -21.82 -2.11 11.42
C ALA A 135 -21.27 -2.18 12.86
N ASN A 136 -20.55 -1.14 13.27
CA ASN A 136 -20.15 -0.86 14.65
C ASN A 136 -20.77 0.47 15.07
N ASP A 137 -21.40 0.50 16.25
CA ASP A 137 -22.13 1.65 16.82
C ASP A 137 -21.22 2.81 17.28
N SER A 138 -19.96 2.87 16.85
CA SER A 138 -19.05 3.96 17.21
C SER A 138 -19.22 5.10 16.21
N GLU A 139 -19.93 6.15 16.64
CA GLU A 139 -20.08 7.41 15.91
C GLU A 139 -18.73 8.06 15.54
N ASP A 140 -17.64 7.68 16.23
CA ASP A 140 -16.30 8.23 16.01
C ASP A 140 -15.68 7.85 14.66
N PHE A 141 -16.00 6.67 14.11
CA PHE A 141 -15.54 6.29 12.76
C PHE A 141 -16.34 6.95 11.64
N PHE A 142 -17.52 7.47 11.96
CA PHE A 142 -18.39 8.15 10.99
C PHE A 142 -18.15 9.67 10.95
N LYS A 143 -17.13 10.15 11.66
CA LYS A 143 -16.66 11.53 11.55
C LYS A 143 -15.87 11.70 10.25
N ASN A 144 -16.27 12.67 9.43
CA ASN A 144 -15.57 13.04 8.20
C ASN A 144 -14.11 13.41 8.52
N GLY A 145 -13.16 12.97 7.69
CA GLY A 145 -11.78 13.45 7.75
C GLY A 145 -10.72 12.36 7.62
N LYS A 146 -9.63 12.55 8.38
CA LYS A 146 -8.42 11.73 8.38
C LYS A 146 -8.56 10.58 9.39
N LEU A 147 -8.30 9.36 8.94
CA LEU A 147 -8.28 8.16 9.77
C LEU A 147 -6.93 7.44 9.66
N ASP A 148 -6.26 7.27 10.79
CA ASP A 148 -5.05 6.46 10.91
C ASP A 148 -5.47 4.99 11.20
N ALA A 149 -5.10 4.07 10.30
CA ALA A 149 -5.56 2.68 10.35
C ALA A 149 -4.48 1.69 9.87
N LEU A 150 -4.74 0.39 10.03
CA LEU A 150 -4.02 -0.69 9.36
C LEU A 150 -4.84 -1.18 8.16
N CYS A 151 -4.24 -1.17 6.97
CA CYS A 151 -4.85 -1.77 5.78
C CYS A 151 -4.21 -3.13 5.48
N TYR A 152 -5.01 -4.18 5.51
CA TYR A 152 -4.61 -5.56 5.24
C TYR A 152 -4.86 -5.91 3.78
N PHE A 153 -3.78 -6.23 3.06
CA PHE A 153 -3.81 -6.76 1.71
C PHE A 153 -3.27 -8.19 1.70
N PHE A 154 -4.09 -9.13 1.28
CA PHE A 154 -3.75 -10.56 1.24
C PHE A 154 -3.27 -11.10 2.59
N THR A 155 -1.94 -11.24 2.77
CA THR A 155 -1.32 -11.85 3.94
C THR A 155 -0.44 -10.88 4.75
N THR A 156 -0.46 -9.59 4.39
CA THR A 156 0.31 -8.51 5.00
C THR A 156 -0.53 -7.25 5.17
N ASP A 157 -0.03 -6.33 5.98
CA ASP A 157 -0.64 -5.06 6.29
C ASP A 157 0.38 -3.93 6.26
N SER A 158 -0.14 -2.72 6.19
CA SER A 158 0.63 -1.51 6.38
C SER A 158 -0.22 -0.46 7.08
N THR A 159 0.41 0.34 7.93
CA THR A 159 -0.18 1.59 8.42
C THR A 159 -0.55 2.47 7.24
N ALA A 160 -1.77 2.98 7.31
CA ALA A 160 -2.38 3.80 6.28
C ALA A 160 -3.04 5.02 6.92
N ILE A 161 -3.04 6.12 6.16
CA ILE A 161 -3.86 7.28 6.41
C ILE A 161 -4.95 7.27 5.34
N LEU A 162 -6.21 7.28 5.77
CA LEU A 162 -7.39 7.32 4.91
C LEU A 162 -8.05 8.69 5.03
N TYR A 163 -8.42 9.27 3.90
CA TYR A 163 -9.17 10.52 3.82
C TYR A 163 -10.52 10.24 3.18
N TYR A 164 -11.59 10.60 3.87
CA TYR A 164 -12.95 10.37 3.42
C TYR A 164 -13.96 11.34 4.03
N ASN A 165 -15.10 11.45 3.37
CA ASN A 165 -16.28 12.12 3.88
C ASN A 165 -17.40 11.08 3.87
N TYR A 166 -17.93 10.74 5.04
CA TYR A 166 -18.97 9.74 5.18
C TYR A 166 -20.28 10.17 4.51
N ASP A 167 -20.53 11.48 4.39
CA ASP A 167 -21.71 12.01 3.68
C ASP A 167 -21.66 11.74 2.16
N ASP A 168 -20.47 11.43 1.62
CA ASP A 168 -20.30 11.02 0.23
C ASP A 168 -20.64 9.53 -0.01
N ILE A 169 -21.31 8.87 0.95
CA ILE A 169 -21.79 7.51 0.81
C ILE A 169 -22.74 7.36 -0.40
N ASP A 170 -22.45 6.38 -1.24
CA ASP A 170 -23.23 6.13 -2.45
C ASP A 170 -24.51 5.30 -2.18
N GLU A 171 -25.31 5.08 -3.23
CA GLU A 171 -26.52 4.27 -3.16
C GLU A 171 -26.30 2.80 -2.77
N ASN A 172 -25.05 2.32 -2.82
CA ASN A 172 -24.64 0.97 -2.46
C ASN A 172 -24.07 0.89 -1.03
N GLY A 173 -24.01 2.01 -0.30
CA GLY A 173 -23.42 2.08 1.04
C GLY A 173 -21.89 2.13 1.01
N CYS A 174 -21.29 2.53 -0.10
CA CYS A 174 -19.85 2.67 -0.26
C CYS A 174 -19.42 4.13 -0.09
N VAL A 175 -18.39 4.36 0.72
CA VAL A 175 -17.78 5.67 0.92
C VAL A 175 -16.49 5.75 0.09
N PRO A 176 -16.34 6.72 -0.81
CA PRO A 176 -15.10 6.90 -1.57
C PRO A 176 -14.00 7.46 -0.66
N VAL A 177 -12.80 6.89 -0.78
CA VAL A 177 -11.66 7.26 0.06
C VAL A 177 -10.38 7.42 -0.75
N GLN A 178 -9.50 8.29 -0.26
CA GLN A 178 -8.11 8.37 -0.67
C GLN A 178 -7.21 7.78 0.41
N ALA A 179 -6.31 6.88 0.04
CA ALA A 179 -5.46 6.16 0.96
C ALA A 179 -3.98 6.38 0.68
N LYS A 180 -3.21 6.62 1.73
CA LYS A 180 -1.73 6.64 1.74
C LYS A 180 -1.20 5.61 2.72
N MET A 181 -0.47 4.60 2.24
CA MET A 181 0.22 3.62 3.07
C MET A 181 1.70 3.94 3.25
N VAL A 182 2.27 3.45 4.35
CA VAL A 182 3.71 3.50 4.61
C VAL A 182 4.48 2.58 3.65
N ALA A 183 4.03 1.33 3.51
CA ALA A 183 4.67 0.34 2.65
C ALA A 183 3.93 0.17 1.32
N LYS A 184 4.68 -0.18 0.26
CA LYS A 184 4.10 -0.56 -1.03
C LYS A 184 3.63 -2.01 -1.00
N LEU A 185 2.32 -2.20 -1.12
CA LEU A 185 1.68 -3.51 -1.11
C LEU A 185 1.13 -3.86 -2.50
N PRO A 186 1.03 -5.16 -2.84
CA PRO A 186 0.55 -5.58 -4.14
C PRO A 186 -0.93 -5.22 -4.31
N MET A 187 -1.27 -4.45 -5.34
CA MET A 187 -2.66 -4.10 -5.64
C MET A 187 -2.89 -3.74 -7.10
N LYS A 188 -4.16 -3.77 -7.51
CA LYS A 188 -4.68 -3.29 -8.78
C LYS A 188 -6.13 -2.87 -8.58
N VAL A 189 -6.72 -2.23 -9.58
CA VAL A 189 -8.17 -1.93 -9.56
C VAL A 189 -8.97 -3.22 -9.31
N GLY A 190 -9.84 -3.15 -8.32
CA GLY A 190 -10.68 -4.25 -7.85
C GLY A 190 -10.05 -5.13 -6.77
N THR A 191 -8.80 -4.88 -6.34
CA THR A 191 -8.21 -5.60 -5.21
C THR A 191 -8.99 -5.27 -3.92
N PRO A 192 -9.53 -6.29 -3.22
CA PRO A 192 -10.16 -6.08 -1.92
C PRO A 192 -9.09 -5.94 -0.82
N PHE A 193 -9.43 -5.19 0.22
CA PHE A 193 -8.62 -5.05 1.43
C PHE A 193 -9.51 -4.87 2.66
N MET A 194 -8.92 -5.02 3.83
CA MET A 194 -9.60 -4.84 5.12
C MET A 194 -8.95 -3.67 5.87
N VAL A 195 -9.75 -2.87 6.55
CA VAL A 195 -9.30 -1.75 7.38
C VAL A 195 -9.51 -2.10 8.85
N GLN A 196 -8.47 -1.96 9.65
CA GLN A 196 -8.54 -2.14 11.10
C GLN A 196 -8.06 -0.91 11.87
N VAL A 197 -8.71 -0.64 12.99
CA VAL A 197 -8.29 0.33 14.00
C VAL A 197 -8.30 -0.39 15.35
N ASP A 198 -7.24 -0.23 16.14
CA ASP A 198 -7.07 -0.87 17.45
C ASP A 198 -7.31 -2.40 17.47
N GLY A 199 -7.05 -3.06 16.34
CA GLY A 199 -7.22 -4.51 16.17
C GLY A 199 -8.65 -4.95 15.81
N GLU A 200 -9.58 -4.02 15.67
CA GLU A 200 -10.95 -4.29 15.23
C GLU A 200 -11.13 -3.97 13.74
N GLU A 201 -11.85 -4.83 13.03
CA GLU A 201 -12.24 -4.58 11.63
C GLU A 201 -13.39 -3.58 11.57
N ILE A 202 -13.11 -2.41 10.98
CA ILE A 202 -14.06 -1.30 10.88
C ILE A 202 -14.62 -1.11 9.46
N ALA A 203 -13.94 -1.62 8.43
CA ALA A 203 -14.40 -1.51 7.05
C ALA A 203 -13.75 -2.55 6.13
N MET A 204 -14.47 -2.87 5.06
CA MET A 204 -13.97 -3.60 3.91
C MET A 204 -13.83 -2.66 2.73
N GLY A 205 -12.69 -2.70 2.05
CA GLY A 205 -12.37 -1.80 0.96
C GLY A 205 -12.16 -2.50 -0.38
N LYS A 206 -12.33 -1.74 -1.47
CA LYS A 206 -11.99 -2.17 -2.82
C LYS A 206 -11.29 -1.05 -3.58
N VAL A 207 -10.09 -1.32 -4.08
CA VAL A 207 -9.27 -0.35 -4.83
C VAL A 207 -9.97 0.05 -6.13
N THR A 208 -10.07 1.35 -6.41
CA THR A 208 -10.68 1.92 -7.63
C THR A 208 -9.64 2.58 -8.54
N ALA A 209 -8.54 3.09 -8.00
CA ALA A 209 -7.38 3.61 -8.74
C ALA A 209 -6.08 3.45 -7.92
N VAL A 210 -4.92 3.42 -8.58
CA VAL A 210 -3.60 3.28 -7.93
C VAL A 210 -2.64 4.37 -8.43
N ASP A 211 -1.57 4.64 -7.68
CA ASP A 211 -0.60 5.71 -7.96
C ASP A 211 -1.27 7.07 -8.12
N VAL A 212 -2.18 7.37 -7.19
CA VAL A 212 -2.88 8.65 -7.19
C VAL A 212 -2.00 9.72 -6.55
N ASP A 213 -2.00 10.91 -7.14
CA ASP A 213 -1.39 12.08 -6.53
C ASP A 213 -2.26 12.48 -5.33
N ILE A 214 -1.67 12.39 -4.14
CA ILE A 214 -2.34 12.84 -2.92
C ILE A 214 -2.01 14.31 -2.78
N ASP A 215 -2.98 15.14 -3.14
CA ASP A 215 -2.91 16.57 -2.88
C ASP A 215 -3.05 16.79 -1.36
N ILE A 216 -1.89 16.99 -0.72
CA ILE A 216 -1.79 17.23 0.72
C ILE A 216 -2.45 18.56 1.08
N ASP A 217 -2.51 19.54 0.17
CA ASP A 217 -3.14 20.83 0.41
C ASP A 217 -4.67 20.69 0.49
N THR A 218 -5.28 19.89 -0.40
CA THR A 218 -6.71 19.54 -0.34
C THR A 218 -7.07 18.80 0.96
N VAL A 219 -6.19 17.91 1.43
CA VAL A 219 -6.34 17.19 2.70
C VAL A 219 -6.32 18.14 3.91
N LEU A 220 -5.47 19.17 3.87
CA LEU A 220 -5.36 20.18 4.93
C LEU A 220 -6.60 21.09 4.95
N GLU A 221 -7.16 21.43 3.79
CA GLU A 221 -8.40 22.20 3.68
C GLU A 221 -9.63 21.43 4.21
N TRP A 222 -9.71 20.12 3.96
CA TRP A 222 -10.80 19.26 4.48
C TRP A 222 -10.84 19.15 6.01
N ASN A 223 -9.67 19.19 6.66
CA ASN A 223 -9.58 19.21 8.11
C ASN A 223 -9.99 20.57 8.72
N LEU A 224 -10.05 21.65 7.93
CA LEU A 224 -10.43 22.98 8.41
C LEU A 224 -11.95 23.23 8.37
N GLU A 225 -12.67 22.57 7.46
CA GLU A 225 -14.12 22.75 7.31
C GLU A 225 -14.97 21.89 8.26
N ASN A 226 -14.42 20.78 8.78
CA ASN A 226 -15.15 19.83 9.64
C ASN A 226 -14.90 20.02 11.16
N VAL A 227 -14.19 21.07 11.58
CA VAL A 227 -14.09 21.46 12.99
C VAL A 227 -15.31 22.31 13.35
N ASN A 228 -16.36 21.66 13.87
CA ASN A 228 -17.36 22.37 14.66
C ASN A 228 -16.71 22.81 15.98
N GLU A 229 -16.85 24.08 16.32
CA GLU A 229 -16.23 24.76 17.48
C GLU A 229 -16.69 24.28 18.88
N GLU A 230 -17.36 23.13 18.99
CA GLU A 230 -17.84 22.59 20.26
C GLU A 230 -17.37 21.14 20.40
N ASP A 231 -16.78 20.82 21.56
CA ASP A 231 -16.23 19.52 22.00
C ASP A 231 -14.70 19.35 21.87
N SER A 232 -13.97 20.23 22.56
CA SER A 232 -12.66 19.91 23.12
C SER A 232 -12.85 19.00 24.33
N ASP A 233 -12.30 17.78 24.30
CA ASP A 233 -11.64 17.09 25.43
C ASP A 233 -11.51 15.57 25.18
N GLU A 234 -10.89 15.10 24.09
CA GLU A 234 -10.37 13.72 24.04
C GLU A 234 -9.01 13.65 23.30
N GLU A 235 -7.95 13.38 24.06
CA GLU A 235 -6.58 13.19 23.57
C GLU A 235 -6.35 11.74 23.10
N GLY A 236 -6.28 11.54 21.78
CA GLY A 236 -5.69 10.35 21.15
C GLY A 236 -4.17 10.50 20.94
N PRO A 237 -3.39 9.41 20.87
CA PRO A 237 -1.95 9.44 21.17
C PRO A 237 -1.03 10.04 20.09
N PHE A 238 -1.55 10.60 19.01
CA PHE A 238 -0.74 11.37 18.04
C PHE A 238 -1.59 12.46 17.35
N SER A 239 -1.91 13.53 18.07
CA SER A 239 -2.31 14.79 17.43
C SER A 239 -1.03 15.55 17.00
N PHE A 240 -0.81 15.63 15.69
CA PHE A 240 0.12 16.61 15.15
C PHE A 240 -0.68 17.59 14.30
N ILE A 241 -0.37 18.88 14.49
CA ILE A 241 -1.02 20.08 13.95
C ILE A 241 -2.17 20.57 14.83
N GLY A 242 -1.81 21.13 15.98
CA GLY A 242 -2.67 22.13 16.63
C GLY A 242 -2.52 23.48 15.92
N LYS A 243 -3.63 24.15 15.57
CA LYS A 243 -3.60 25.58 15.22
C LYS A 243 -2.96 26.33 16.39
N GLY A 244 -1.86 27.04 16.15
CA GLY A 244 -1.26 27.85 17.18
C GLY A 244 -0.72 29.17 16.66
N ASN A 245 -0.55 30.12 17.57
CA ASN A 245 -0.42 31.53 17.19
C ASN A 245 1.03 31.93 16.92
N VAL A 246 1.85 31.01 16.38
CA VAL A 246 3.31 31.13 16.44
C VAL A 246 3.99 30.58 15.18
N ASN A 247 5.02 31.29 14.72
CA ASN A 247 5.83 30.99 13.54
C ASN A 247 7.26 30.63 13.91
N ILE A 248 7.86 29.74 13.13
CA ILE A 248 9.28 29.36 13.23
C ILE A 248 10.04 29.93 12.05
N THR A 249 10.94 30.86 12.33
CA THR A 249 11.86 31.43 11.34
C THR A 249 13.27 30.91 11.58
N LEU A 250 13.87 30.33 10.55
CA LEU A 250 15.29 30.02 10.52
C LEU A 250 16.07 31.32 10.36
N VAL A 251 16.94 31.65 11.31
CA VAL A 251 17.78 32.86 11.24
C VAL A 251 19.16 32.51 10.73
N GLU A 252 19.75 31.40 11.21
CA GLU A 252 21.09 30.97 10.84
C GLU A 252 21.18 29.44 10.76
N VAL A 253 21.98 28.94 9.82
CA VAL A 253 21.96 27.53 9.37
C VAL A 253 23.06 26.67 10.01
N GLY A 254 24.06 27.30 10.63
CA GLY A 254 25.18 26.62 11.27
C GLY A 254 26.02 25.75 10.33
N ASP A 255 26.89 24.92 10.92
CA ASP A 255 27.88 24.12 10.17
C ASP A 255 27.30 22.79 9.63
N ARG A 256 26.15 22.31 10.13
CA ARG A 256 25.58 20.99 9.81
C ARG A 256 24.41 21.05 8.82
N LYS A 257 24.64 21.76 7.72
CA LYS A 257 23.64 22.05 6.68
C LYS A 257 22.90 20.84 6.12
N VAL A 258 23.57 19.70 5.96
CA VAL A 258 22.96 18.47 5.39
C VAL A 258 21.97 17.83 6.36
N ASN A 259 22.29 17.81 7.66
CA ASN A 259 21.40 17.27 8.69
C ASN A 259 20.20 18.20 8.88
N LEU A 260 20.44 19.51 8.88
CA LEU A 260 19.37 20.51 8.98
C LEU A 260 18.37 20.39 7.83
N ILE A 261 18.83 20.17 6.59
CA ILE A 261 17.93 19.91 5.45
C ILE A 261 17.12 18.63 5.67
N LYS A 262 17.73 17.58 6.24
CA LYS A 262 17.00 16.33 6.52
C LYS A 262 15.90 16.56 7.56
N ASP A 263 16.23 17.25 8.65
CA ASP A 263 15.29 17.52 9.73
C ASP A 263 14.17 18.45 9.26
N ILE A 264 14.50 19.51 8.50
CA ILE A 264 13.49 20.38 7.90
C ILE A 264 12.56 19.59 6.98
N ARG A 265 13.06 18.65 6.17
CA ARG A 265 12.19 17.78 5.35
C ARG A 265 11.32 16.86 6.18
N GLU A 266 11.82 16.37 7.30
CA GLU A 266 11.06 15.50 8.20
C GLU A 266 9.95 16.26 8.91
N ILE A 267 10.22 17.51 9.30
CA ILE A 267 9.27 18.38 10.01
C ILE A 267 8.26 19.02 9.03
N THR A 268 8.69 19.45 7.84
CA THR A 268 7.85 20.17 6.86
C THR A 268 7.28 19.30 5.75
N GLY A 269 7.79 18.09 5.57
CA GLY A 269 7.44 17.22 4.43
C GLY A 269 7.98 17.66 3.07
N LEU A 270 8.73 18.77 2.98
CA LEU A 270 9.19 19.36 1.72
C LEU A 270 10.15 18.46 0.93
N GLU A 271 10.19 18.66 -0.39
CA GLU A 271 11.17 17.99 -1.25
C GLU A 271 12.60 18.49 -0.98
N ILE A 272 13.60 17.67 -1.34
CA ILE A 272 15.04 18.00 -1.13
C ILE A 272 15.40 19.38 -1.69
N LYS A 273 14.80 19.75 -2.81
CA LYS A 273 15.08 21.02 -3.50
C LYS A 273 14.54 22.23 -2.75
N GLU A 274 13.37 22.09 -2.11
CA GLU A 274 12.69 23.18 -1.40
C GLU A 274 13.23 23.35 0.01
N ALA A 275 13.44 22.26 0.74
CA ALA A 275 14.11 22.31 2.03
C ALA A 275 15.54 22.86 1.91
N LYS A 276 16.26 22.52 0.84
CA LYS A 276 17.57 23.12 0.54
C LYS A 276 17.46 24.62 0.28
N LYS A 277 16.41 25.07 -0.42
CA LYS A 277 16.19 26.49 -0.71
C LYS A 277 15.94 27.29 0.58
N LEU A 278 15.10 26.79 1.47
CA LEU A 278 14.86 27.42 2.78
C LEU A 278 16.16 27.54 3.58
N VAL A 279 16.96 26.46 3.61
CA VAL A 279 18.24 26.44 4.31
C VAL A 279 19.33 27.29 3.62
N ASP A 280 19.26 27.51 2.31
CA ASP A 280 20.20 28.35 1.57
C ASP A 280 19.86 29.85 1.66
N GLU A 281 18.59 30.20 1.87
CA GLU A 281 18.05 31.57 1.83
C GLU A 281 17.75 32.16 3.22
N ALA A 282 18.37 31.66 4.30
CA ALA A 282 18.17 32.19 5.64
C ALA A 282 18.48 33.71 5.73
N PRO A 283 17.63 34.53 6.39
CA PRO A 283 16.49 34.13 7.21
C PRO A 283 15.24 33.73 6.40
N SER A 284 14.65 32.59 6.74
CA SER A 284 13.51 32.00 6.03
C SER A 284 12.48 31.39 6.99
N LEU A 285 11.19 31.57 6.71
CA LEU A 285 10.12 30.91 7.44
C LEU A 285 10.14 29.40 7.15
N ILE A 286 10.21 28.58 8.21
CA ILE A 286 10.18 27.12 8.08
C ILE A 286 8.73 26.64 8.16
N ILE A 287 8.03 27.03 9.21
CA ILE A 287 6.65 26.63 9.52
C ILE A 287 5.92 27.81 10.16
N GLU A 288 4.65 27.96 9.83
CA GLU A 288 3.73 28.92 10.44
C GLU A 288 2.57 28.22 11.13
N ASN A 289 1.90 28.97 12.01
CA ASN A 289 0.64 28.59 12.65
C ASN A 289 0.69 27.30 13.49
N ILE A 290 1.76 27.13 14.28
CA ILE A 290 1.92 25.98 15.19
C ILE A 290 1.75 26.37 16.66
N THR A 291 1.44 25.39 17.51
CA THR A 291 1.35 25.62 18.95
C THR A 291 2.70 26.02 19.55
N LYS A 292 2.65 26.75 20.67
CA LYS A 292 3.87 27.19 21.37
C LYS A 292 4.72 26.01 21.88
N GLU A 293 4.07 24.87 22.13
CA GLU A 293 4.71 23.64 22.61
C GLU A 293 5.43 22.91 21.46
N GLU A 294 4.78 22.78 20.30
CA GLU A 294 5.42 22.27 19.06
C GLU A 294 6.57 23.18 18.63
N ALA A 295 6.40 24.50 18.73
CA ALA A 295 7.44 25.46 18.39
C ALA A 295 8.71 25.29 19.24
N ALA A 296 8.55 24.93 20.52
CA ALA A 296 9.66 24.67 21.41
C ALA A 296 10.41 23.38 21.05
N LEU A 297 9.68 22.31 20.70
CA LEU A 297 10.28 21.02 20.31
C LEU A 297 11.02 21.12 18.97
N ILE A 298 10.42 21.76 17.97
CA ILE A 298 11.04 21.97 16.66
C ILE A 298 12.27 22.88 16.80
N LYS A 299 12.18 23.92 17.62
CA LYS A 299 13.32 24.77 17.93
C LYS A 299 14.48 23.98 18.55
N GLU A 300 14.20 23.15 19.55
CA GLU A 300 15.22 22.31 20.19
C GLU A 300 15.87 21.34 19.18
N GLN A 301 15.07 20.72 18.32
CA GLN A 301 15.55 19.81 17.28
C GLN A 301 16.47 20.52 16.27
N LEU A 302 16.07 21.70 15.78
CA LEU A 302 16.87 22.46 14.81
C LEU A 302 18.13 23.07 15.44
N GLU A 303 18.05 23.56 16.69
CA GLU A 303 19.20 24.06 17.45
C GLU A 303 20.20 22.96 17.79
N SER A 304 19.76 21.70 17.97
CA SER A 304 20.65 20.55 18.15
C SER A 304 21.57 20.28 16.94
N GLN A 305 21.17 20.75 15.76
CA GLN A 305 21.97 20.71 14.54
C GLN A 305 22.81 21.97 14.32
N GLY A 306 22.78 22.93 15.25
CA GLY A 306 23.56 24.17 15.21
C GLY A 306 22.89 25.31 14.42
N ALA A 307 21.60 25.19 14.09
CA ALA A 307 20.83 26.30 13.54
C ALA A 307 20.37 27.26 14.64
N THR A 308 20.15 28.54 14.30
CA THR A 308 19.50 29.52 15.18
C THR A 308 18.09 29.74 14.68
N VAL A 309 17.10 29.55 15.56
CA VAL A 309 15.69 29.58 15.21
C VAL A 309 14.93 30.55 16.12
N GLU A 310 14.17 31.44 15.51
CA GLU A 310 13.35 32.43 16.20
C GLU A 310 11.87 32.04 16.14
N ILE A 311 11.20 32.22 17.27
CA ILE A 311 9.77 31.96 17.46
C ILE A 311 9.09 33.33 17.52
N THR A 312 8.30 33.66 16.51
CA THR A 312 7.54 34.92 16.43
C THR A 312 6.04 34.64 16.56
N ASN A 313 5.28 35.60 17.07
CA ASN A 313 3.82 35.46 17.09
C ASN A 313 3.28 35.57 15.64
N TYR A 314 2.25 34.79 15.33
CA TYR A 314 1.50 34.84 14.08
C TYR A 314 0.63 36.11 14.09
N ASP A 315 1.14 37.17 13.47
CA ASP A 315 0.36 38.35 13.11
C ASP A 315 -0.26 38.05 11.74
N GLY A 316 -1.50 37.52 11.74
CA GLY A 316 -2.13 36.90 10.56
C GLY A 316 -2.20 37.72 9.28
#